data_AF-A0A933EXP5-F1
#
_entry.id   AF-A0A933EXP5-F1
#
_cell.length_a   1.000
_cell.length_b   1.000
_cell.length_c   1.000
_cell.angle_alpha   90.00
_cell.angle_beta   90.00
_cell.angle_gamma   90.00
#
_symmetry.space_group_name_H-M   'P 1'
#
loop_
_entity.id
_entity.type
_entity.pdbx_description
1 polymer ?
#
loop_
_entity_poly.entity_id
_entity_poly.type
_entity_poly.pdbx_seq_one_letter_code
_entity_poly.pdbx_strand_id
1 'polypeptide(L)'
;LNQTLVPNLIEPLFGDTARNWDLVVPGILGFMLYIRYIPKIAWVSRFALAIYVTYYIGVEFTRKVHGEVLPQLSRLIVPLTQLDAHTVFYSMVFVVGVFSVLLYFFFSKEQNAVTKRVARLGIWFLMISFGAAFGFTVMGRVSLLIGRLNFLILDWIYPTLGM
;
A
#
# COMPACT_ATOMS: atom_id res chain seq x y z
N LEU A 1 3.56 -9.30 25.57
CA LEU A 1 4.32 -8.52 26.60
C LEU A 1 5.82 -8.79 26.49
N ASN A 2 6.29 -10.02 26.72
CA ASN A 2 7.73 -10.36 26.68
C ASN A 2 8.38 -10.39 25.28
N GLN A 3 7.59 -10.39 24.20
CA GLN A 3 8.11 -10.46 22.82
C GLN A 3 8.00 -9.14 22.05
N THR A 4 7.32 -8.13 22.60
CA THR A 4 7.01 -6.89 21.84
C THR A 4 7.22 -5.61 22.62
N LEU A 5 6.97 -5.59 23.94
CA LEU A 5 7.10 -4.38 24.76
C LEU A 5 8.43 -4.33 25.52
N VAL A 6 8.88 -5.48 26.04
CA VAL A 6 10.16 -5.59 26.77
C VAL A 6 11.38 -5.28 25.87
N PRO A 7 11.55 -5.90 24.69
CA PRO A 7 12.75 -5.67 23.86
C PRO A 7 12.72 -4.35 23.07
N ASN A 8 11.54 -3.84 22.73
CA ASN A 8 11.42 -2.64 21.87
C ASN A 8 11.27 -1.33 22.64
N LEU A 9 10.94 -1.37 23.94
CA LEU A 9 10.65 -0.15 24.70
C LEU A 9 11.35 -0.12 26.07
N ILE A 10 11.40 -1.23 26.81
CA ILE A 10 11.89 -1.22 28.20
C ILE A 10 13.43 -1.37 28.24
N GLU A 11 14.00 -2.35 27.53
CA GLU A 11 15.46 -2.54 27.48
C GLU A 11 16.23 -1.34 26.90
N PRO A 12 15.81 -0.67 25.80
CA PRO A 12 16.57 0.46 25.26
C PRO A 12 16.48 1.75 26.09
N LEU A 13 15.46 1.91 26.94
CA LEU A 13 15.28 3.10 27.79
C LEU A 13 16.10 3.01 29.09
N PHE A 14 16.32 1.80 29.62
CA PHE A 14 17.03 1.60 30.89
C PHE A 14 18.48 1.09 30.73
N GLY A 15 18.90 0.64 29.54
CA GLY A 15 20.26 0.15 29.27
C GLY A 15 21.24 1.19 28.70
N ASP A 16 20.77 2.12 27.85
CA ASP A 16 21.68 3.03 27.11
C ASP A 16 21.01 4.39 26.82
N THR A 17 20.76 5.16 27.88
CA THR A 17 19.99 6.41 27.87
C THR A 17 20.60 7.51 26.98
N ALA A 18 21.88 7.42 26.61
CA ALA A 18 22.56 8.43 25.79
C ALA A 18 22.37 8.27 24.26
N ARG A 19 22.06 7.06 23.77
CA ARG A 19 21.92 6.77 22.32
C ARG A 19 20.47 6.81 21.83
N ASN A 20 19.51 6.66 22.75
CA ASN A 20 18.13 6.28 22.44
C ASN A 20 17.09 7.37 22.75
N TRP A 21 17.46 8.65 22.73
CA TRP A 21 16.52 9.76 22.96
C TRP A 21 15.35 9.77 21.96
N ASP A 22 15.57 9.26 20.75
CA ASP A 22 14.58 9.19 19.67
C ASP A 22 13.37 8.29 20.02
N LEU A 23 13.52 7.36 20.97
CA LEU A 23 12.45 6.44 21.42
C LEU A 23 11.50 7.07 22.44
N VAL A 24 11.85 8.24 23.00
CA VAL A 24 11.00 8.96 23.96
C VAL A 24 9.74 9.50 23.27
N VAL A 25 9.87 9.99 22.03
CA VAL A 25 8.75 10.54 21.24
C VAL A 25 7.67 9.48 20.97
N PRO A 26 7.96 8.30 20.40
CA PRO A 26 6.95 7.24 20.23
C PRO A 26 6.44 6.68 21.57
N GLY A 27 7.25 6.70 22.63
CA GLY A 27 6.81 6.32 23.98
C GLY A 27 5.71 7.25 24.53
N ILE A 28 5.90 8.57 24.41
CA ILE A 28 4.91 9.58 24.81
C ILE A 28 3.64 9.46 23.96
N LEU A 29 3.78 9.30 22.64
CA LEU A 29 2.63 9.12 21.74
C LEU A 29 1.88 7.82 22.05
N GLY A 30 2.58 6.75 22.38
CA GLY A 30 2.00 5.48 22.85
C GLY A 30 1.19 5.65 24.13
N PHE A 31 1.73 6.36 25.12
CA PHE A 31 1.01 6.66 26.36
C PHE A 31 -0.23 7.53 26.12
N MET A 32 -0.12 8.55 25.24
CA MET A 32 -1.26 9.39 24.86
C MET A 32 -2.39 8.59 24.18
N LEU A 33 -2.09 7.51 23.47
CA LEU A 33 -3.10 6.62 22.90
C LEU A 33 -3.88 5.85 23.98
N TYR A 34 -3.24 5.46 25.09
CA TYR A 34 -3.92 4.79 26.21
C TYR A 34 -4.91 5.70 26.94
N ILE A 35 -4.72 7.03 26.90
CA ILE A 35 -5.66 7.99 27.48
C ILE A 35 -7.05 7.91 26.82
N ARG A 36 -7.17 7.29 25.64
CA ARG A 36 -8.44 7.04 24.95
C ARG A 36 -9.46 6.25 25.79
N TYR A 37 -9.02 5.43 26.74
CA TYR A 37 -9.93 4.66 27.60
C TYR A 37 -10.66 5.52 28.65
N ILE A 38 -10.22 6.75 28.89
CA ILE A 38 -10.84 7.68 29.85
C ILE A 38 -11.64 8.74 29.06
N PRO A 39 -12.99 8.67 29.02
CA PRO A 39 -13.80 9.52 28.15
C PRO A 39 -13.65 11.03 28.43
N LYS A 40 -13.27 11.43 29.65
CA LYS A 40 -13.06 12.84 30.04
C LYS A 40 -11.79 13.47 29.44
N ILE A 41 -10.76 12.68 29.14
CA ILE A 41 -9.44 13.18 28.67
C ILE A 41 -9.09 12.60 27.28
N ALA A 42 -10.01 11.86 26.66
CA ALA A 42 -9.81 11.21 25.36
C ALA A 42 -9.39 12.15 24.22
N TRP A 43 -9.61 13.47 24.35
CA TRP A 43 -9.16 14.47 23.37
C TRP A 43 -7.63 14.47 23.17
N VAL A 44 -6.85 14.13 24.20
CA VAL A 44 -5.38 14.06 24.13
C VAL A 44 -4.91 12.98 23.16
N SER A 45 -5.64 11.86 23.07
CA SER A 45 -5.30 10.77 22.14
C SER A 45 -5.42 11.18 20.66
N ARG A 46 -6.16 12.26 20.36
CA ARG A 46 -6.32 12.77 18.98
C ARG A 46 -5.02 13.35 18.42
N PHE A 47 -4.17 13.95 19.26
CA PHE A 47 -2.87 14.45 18.80
C PHE A 47 -1.93 13.32 18.43
N ALA A 48 -1.90 12.26 19.24
CA ALA A 48 -1.10 11.08 18.94
C ALA A 48 -1.56 10.39 17.65
N LEU A 49 -2.88 10.26 17.45
CA LEU A 49 -3.46 9.76 16.20
C LEU A 49 -3.14 10.65 15.01
N ALA A 50 -3.21 11.97 15.16
CA ALA A 50 -2.89 12.91 14.09
C ALA A 50 -1.43 12.74 13.64
N ILE A 51 -0.48 12.71 14.59
CA ILE A 51 0.95 12.52 14.29
C ILE A 51 1.19 11.17 13.63
N TYR A 52 0.57 10.09 14.13
CA TYR A 52 0.70 8.76 13.54
C TYR A 52 0.19 8.71 12.09
N VAL A 53 -1.00 9.29 11.84
CA VAL A 53 -1.59 9.34 10.50
C VAL A 53 -0.75 10.21 9.56
N THR A 54 -0.27 11.38 10.01
CA THR A 54 0.59 12.25 9.22
C THR A 54 1.90 11.56 8.83
N TYR A 55 2.55 10.88 9.78
CA TYR A 55 3.75 10.09 9.50
C TYR A 55 3.47 9.02 8.44
N TYR A 56 2.41 8.24 8.62
CA TYR A 56 2.05 7.17 7.69
C TYR A 56 1.75 7.71 6.29
N ILE A 57 0.99 8.79 6.19
CA ILE A 57 0.68 9.45 4.90
C ILE A 57 1.97 9.98 4.25
N GLY A 58 2.89 10.59 5.00
CA GLY A 58 4.14 11.12 4.44
C GLY A 58 5.05 10.03 3.85
N VAL A 59 5.21 8.92 4.58
CA VAL A 59 5.96 7.75 4.11
C VAL A 59 5.30 7.16 2.87
N GLU A 60 3.99 6.91 2.95
CA GLU A 60 3.23 6.28 1.88
C GLU A 60 3.16 7.15 0.62
N PHE A 61 3.05 8.47 0.78
CA PHE A 61 3.09 9.42 -0.33
C PHE A 61 4.41 9.30 -1.09
N THR A 62 5.54 9.37 -0.37
CA THR A 62 6.87 9.26 -0.98
C THR A 62 7.04 7.91 -1.67
N ARG A 63 6.58 6.83 -1.03
CA ARG A 63 6.60 5.46 -1.57
C ARG A 63 5.78 5.33 -2.85
N LYS A 64 4.57 5.88 -2.91
CA LYS A 64 3.72 5.84 -4.10
C LYS A 64 4.27 6.68 -5.24
N VAL A 65 4.75 7.89 -4.94
CA VAL A 65 5.33 8.76 -5.97
C VAL A 65 6.56 8.10 -6.60
N HIS A 66 7.50 7.62 -5.79
CA HIS A 66 8.75 7.05 -6.31
C HIS A 66 8.60 5.60 -6.79
N GLY A 67 7.75 4.81 -6.16
CA GLY A 67 7.60 3.39 -6.44
C GLY A 67 6.57 3.06 -7.53
N GLU A 68 5.57 3.92 -7.72
CA GLU A 68 4.47 3.65 -8.66
C GLU A 68 4.38 4.73 -9.74
N VAL A 69 4.27 6.01 -9.36
CA VAL A 69 4.00 7.11 -10.31
C VAL A 69 5.19 7.38 -11.23
N LEU A 70 6.39 7.64 -10.68
CA LEU A 70 7.56 7.94 -11.49
C LEU A 70 7.95 6.79 -12.43
N PRO A 71 7.95 5.51 -11.99
CA PRO A 71 8.21 4.38 -12.89
C PRO A 71 7.12 4.20 -13.97
N GLN A 72 5.86 4.51 -13.67
CA GLN A 72 4.79 4.48 -14.69
C GLN A 72 5.01 5.57 -15.75
N LEU A 73 5.43 6.76 -15.35
CA LEU A 73 5.77 7.84 -16.28
C LEU A 73 7.04 7.52 -17.08
N SER A 74 8.08 6.96 -16.45
CA SER A 74 9.31 6.59 -17.15
C SER A 74 9.07 5.50 -18.20
N ARG A 75 8.12 4.59 -17.95
CA ARG A 75 7.68 3.57 -18.92
C ARG A 75 6.96 4.16 -20.15
N LEU A 76 6.48 5.40 -20.09
CA LEU A 76 5.97 6.11 -21.29
C LEU A 76 7.11 6.61 -22.19
N ILE A 77 8.30 6.85 -21.62
CA ILE A 77 9.46 7.37 -22.34
C ILE A 77 10.34 6.20 -22.75
N VAL A 78 9.94 5.50 -23.81
CA VAL A 78 10.66 4.32 -24.28
C VAL A 78 11.78 4.75 -25.21
N PRO A 79 13.05 4.40 -24.91
CA PRO A 79 14.15 4.64 -25.82
C PRO A 79 13.99 3.74 -27.06
N LEU A 80 13.83 4.36 -28.23
CA LEU A 80 13.68 3.68 -29.53
C LEU A 80 14.98 2.98 -30.00
N THR A 81 15.99 2.89 -29.15
CA THR A 81 17.34 2.43 -29.48
C THR A 81 17.51 0.91 -29.43
N GLN A 82 16.60 0.19 -28.77
CA GLN A 82 16.55 -1.27 -28.78
C GLN A 82 15.21 -1.71 -29.38
N LEU A 83 15.18 -1.83 -30.71
CA LEU A 83 14.00 -2.20 -31.49
C LEU A 83 13.75 -3.71 -31.42
N ASP A 84 13.38 -4.20 -30.24
CA ASP A 84 12.84 -5.54 -30.10
C ASP A 84 11.31 -5.48 -30.33
N ALA A 85 10.78 -6.37 -31.19
CA ALA A 85 9.38 -6.31 -31.63
C ALA A 85 8.40 -6.41 -30.44
N HIS A 86 8.77 -7.17 -29.42
CA HIS A 86 8.01 -7.33 -28.18
C HIS A 86 7.95 -6.03 -27.37
N THR A 87 9.09 -5.35 -27.19
CA THR A 87 9.18 -4.10 -26.43
C THR A 87 8.35 -3.00 -27.10
N VAL A 88 8.42 -2.89 -28.43
CA VAL A 88 7.62 -1.92 -29.19
C VAL A 88 6.12 -2.19 -29.06
N PHE A 89 5.71 -3.46 -29.12
CA PHE A 89 4.29 -3.83 -28.97
C PHE A 89 3.74 -3.46 -27.60
N TYR A 90 4.42 -3.83 -26.51
CA TYR A 90 3.96 -3.49 -25.15
C TYR A 90 3.93 -1.99 -24.91
N SER A 91 4.92 -1.27 -25.42
CA SER A 91 4.99 0.19 -25.34
C SER A 91 3.82 0.85 -26.07
N MET A 92 3.47 0.36 -27.27
CA MET A 92 2.32 0.85 -28.04
C MET A 92 1.00 0.59 -27.31
N VAL A 93 0.81 -0.63 -26.79
CA VAL A 93 -0.39 -0.98 -26.01
C VAL A 93 -0.52 -0.09 -24.78
N PHE A 94 0.59 0.17 -24.08
CA PHE A 94 0.60 1.02 -22.89
C PHE A 94 0.24 2.48 -23.24
N VAL A 95 0.87 3.06 -24.27
CA VAL A 95 0.55 4.42 -24.74
C VAL A 95 -0.91 4.52 -25.17
N VAL A 96 -1.39 3.60 -26.01
CA VAL A 96 -2.79 3.58 -26.46
C VAL A 96 -3.75 3.43 -25.27
N GLY A 97 -3.44 2.56 -24.31
CA GLY A 97 -4.22 2.37 -23.10
C GLY A 97 -4.32 3.65 -22.27
N VAL A 98 -3.19 4.31 -22.00
CA VAL A 98 -3.14 5.56 -21.22
C VAL A 98 -3.90 6.68 -21.93
N PHE A 99 -3.68 6.91 -23.22
CA PHE A 99 -4.40 7.93 -23.98
C PHE A 99 -5.91 7.65 -24.02
N SER A 100 -6.31 6.40 -24.21
CA SER A 100 -7.71 5.99 -24.25
C SER A 100 -8.43 6.20 -22.91
N VAL A 101 -7.77 5.90 -21.80
CA VAL A 101 -8.28 6.14 -20.43
C VAL A 101 -8.35 7.64 -20.12
N LEU A 102 -7.32 8.42 -20.49
CA LEU A 102 -7.34 9.87 -20.32
C LEU A 102 -8.46 10.52 -21.12
N LEU A 103 -8.68 10.09 -22.37
CA LEU A 103 -9.80 10.56 -23.19
C LEU A 103 -11.16 10.22 -22.54
N TYR A 104 -11.31 9.04 -21.94
CA TYR A 104 -12.51 8.70 -21.18
C TYR A 104 -12.76 9.66 -20.00
N PHE A 105 -11.72 9.99 -19.22
CA PHE A 105 -11.86 10.89 -18.06
C PHE A 105 -12.03 12.37 -18.44
N PHE A 106 -11.28 12.88 -19.41
CA PHE A 106 -11.36 14.29 -19.84
C PHE A 106 -12.63 14.61 -20.64
N PHE A 107 -13.07 13.71 -21.52
CA PHE A 107 -14.23 13.94 -22.41
C PHE A 107 -15.50 13.24 -21.92
N SER A 108 -15.70 13.13 -20.60
CA SER A 108 -16.86 12.45 -20.02
C SER A 108 -18.21 13.12 -20.39
N LYS A 109 -18.22 14.37 -20.88
CA LYS A 109 -19.45 15.16 -21.07
C LYS A 109 -19.81 15.58 -22.50
N GLU A 110 -18.87 15.65 -23.45
CA GLU A 110 -19.16 15.94 -24.88
C GLU A 110 -18.34 15.04 -25.79
N GLN A 111 -19.01 14.25 -26.66
CA GLN A 111 -18.32 13.29 -27.51
C GLN A 111 -18.82 13.32 -28.96
N ASN A 112 -17.89 13.56 -29.88
CA ASN A 112 -18.03 13.20 -31.28
C ASN A 112 -18.02 11.65 -31.43
N ALA A 113 -18.62 11.12 -32.51
CA ALA A 113 -18.82 9.68 -32.71
C ALA A 113 -17.53 8.83 -32.64
N VAL A 114 -16.38 9.40 -33.01
CA VAL A 114 -15.05 8.76 -32.95
C VAL A 114 -14.52 8.72 -31.52
N THR A 115 -14.63 9.84 -30.79
CA THR A 115 -14.22 9.95 -29.38
C THR A 115 -14.95 8.92 -28.49
N LYS A 116 -16.23 8.64 -28.78
CA LYS A 116 -17.02 7.64 -28.04
C LYS A 116 -16.53 6.20 -28.22
N ARG A 117 -15.94 5.86 -29.38
CA ARG A 117 -15.36 4.53 -29.62
C ARG A 117 -14.03 4.38 -28.89
N VAL A 118 -13.19 5.41 -28.91
CA VAL A 118 -11.91 5.41 -28.19
C VAL A 118 -12.16 5.38 -26.68
N ALA A 119 -13.07 6.20 -26.15
CA ALA A 119 -13.43 6.18 -24.74
C ALA A 119 -13.95 4.81 -24.26
N ARG A 120 -14.65 4.06 -25.12
CA ARG A 120 -15.10 2.69 -24.81
C ARG A 120 -13.93 1.72 -24.61
N LEU A 121 -12.87 1.84 -25.42
CA LEU A 121 -11.64 1.06 -25.17
C LEU A 121 -11.04 1.41 -23.81
N GLY A 122 -11.04 2.69 -23.43
CA GLY A 122 -10.55 3.14 -22.14
C GLY A 122 -11.31 2.49 -20.97
N ILE A 123 -12.63 2.36 -21.09
CA ILE A 123 -13.47 1.67 -20.09
C ILE A 123 -13.03 0.20 -19.94
N TRP A 124 -12.75 -0.51 -21.04
CA TRP A 124 -12.28 -1.90 -20.98
C TRP A 124 -10.93 -2.02 -20.27
N PHE A 125 -9.96 -1.16 -20.62
CA PHE A 125 -8.68 -1.10 -19.91
C PHE A 125 -8.86 -0.86 -18.41
N LEU A 126 -9.75 0.07 -18.06
CA LEU A 126 -10.03 0.46 -16.69
C LEU A 126 -10.70 -0.68 -15.88
N MET A 127 -11.65 -1.40 -16.49
CA MET A 127 -12.27 -2.58 -15.87
C MET A 127 -11.26 -3.70 -15.62
N ILE A 128 -10.36 -3.96 -16.57
CA ILE A 128 -9.30 -4.98 -16.42
C ILE A 128 -8.33 -4.59 -15.30
N SER A 129 -7.86 -3.33 -15.30
CA SER A 129 -6.93 -2.85 -14.27
C SER A 129 -7.55 -2.87 -12.87
N PHE A 130 -8.81 -2.46 -12.73
CA PHE A 130 -9.51 -2.55 -11.45
C PHE A 130 -9.74 -3.99 -11.03
N GLY A 131 -10.14 -4.88 -11.94
CA GLY A 131 -10.29 -6.31 -11.65
C GLY A 131 -8.99 -6.94 -11.15
N ALA A 132 -7.85 -6.61 -11.77
CA ALA A 132 -6.53 -7.07 -11.33
C ALA A 132 -6.17 -6.52 -9.93
N ALA A 133 -6.42 -5.25 -9.68
CA ALA A 133 -6.15 -4.63 -8.38
C ALA A 133 -7.00 -5.25 -7.25
N PHE A 134 -8.30 -5.46 -7.49
CA PHE A 134 -9.17 -6.17 -6.54
C PHE A 134 -8.68 -7.61 -6.31
N GLY A 135 -8.33 -8.34 -7.37
CA GLY A 135 -7.80 -9.70 -7.28
C GLY A 135 -6.52 -9.79 -6.45
N PHE A 136 -5.60 -8.83 -6.60
CA PHE A 136 -4.37 -8.78 -5.81
C PHE A 136 -4.65 -8.64 -4.31
N THR A 137 -5.61 -7.79 -3.92
CA THR A 137 -5.98 -7.64 -2.50
C THR A 137 -6.64 -8.89 -1.92
N VAL A 138 -7.48 -9.57 -2.71
CA VAL A 138 -8.11 -10.85 -2.31
C VAL A 138 -7.04 -11.92 -2.15
N MET A 139 -6.09 -12.02 -3.07
CA MET A 139 -4.97 -12.95 -2.99
C MET A 139 -4.15 -12.74 -1.71
N GLY A 140 -3.88 -11.49 -1.33
CA GLY A 140 -3.18 -11.19 -0.07
C GLY A 140 -3.93 -11.72 1.16
N ARG A 141 -5.27 -11.60 1.18
CA ARG A 141 -6.10 -12.13 2.29
C ARG A 141 -6.15 -13.66 2.30
N VAL A 142 -6.28 -14.29 1.13
CA VAL A 142 -6.25 -15.75 0.99
C VAL A 142 -4.88 -16.31 1.40
N SER A 143 -3.79 -15.63 1.03
CA SER A 143 -2.43 -16.00 1.44
C SER A 143 -2.26 -15.99 2.96
N LEU A 144 -2.78 -14.97 3.65
CA LEU A 144 -2.79 -14.95 5.12
C LEU A 144 -3.63 -16.08 5.73
N LEU A 145 -4.78 -16.39 5.15
CA LEU A 145 -5.62 -17.50 5.59
C LEU A 145 -4.89 -18.84 5.43
N ILE A 146 -4.24 -19.08 4.29
CA ILE A 146 -3.41 -20.26 4.06
C ILE A 146 -2.28 -20.34 5.08
N GLY A 147 -1.61 -19.23 5.38
CA GLY A 147 -0.58 -19.19 6.43
C GLY A 147 -1.13 -19.58 7.81
N ARG A 148 -2.34 -19.14 8.14
CA ARG A 148 -3.01 -19.53 9.40
C ARG A 148 -3.48 -20.98 9.42
N LEU A 149 -3.96 -21.51 8.29
CA LEU A 149 -4.33 -22.92 8.16
C LEU A 149 -3.10 -23.83 8.26
N ASN A 150 -1.97 -23.45 7.64
CA ASN A 150 -0.71 -24.17 7.79
C ASN A 150 -0.28 -24.21 9.26
N PHE A 151 -0.28 -23.09 9.97
CA PHE A 151 0.02 -23.06 11.40
C PHE A 151 -0.93 -23.96 12.21
N LEU A 152 -2.24 -23.86 11.97
CA LEU A 152 -3.22 -24.65 12.71
C LEU A 152 -3.05 -26.14 12.46
N ILE A 153 -2.79 -26.54 11.22
CA ILE A 153 -2.68 -27.95 10.85
C ILE A 153 -1.30 -28.48 11.24
N LEU A 154 -0.21 -27.90 10.72
CA LEU A 154 1.18 -28.37 10.86
C LEU A 154 1.78 -28.14 12.25
N ASP A 155 1.53 -26.99 12.87
CA ASP A 155 2.18 -26.63 14.14
C ASP A 155 1.31 -26.95 15.35
N TRP A 156 -0.02 -27.06 15.18
CA TRP A 156 -0.94 -27.33 16.27
C TRP A 156 -1.57 -28.73 16.20
N ILE A 157 -2.21 -29.11 15.10
CA ILE A 157 -2.91 -30.41 14.99
C ILE A 157 -1.96 -31.61 14.86
N TYR A 158 -0.98 -31.56 13.95
CA TYR A 158 -0.06 -32.70 13.75
C TYR A 158 0.72 -33.07 15.04
N PRO A 159 1.33 -32.10 15.77
CA PRO A 159 2.06 -32.39 16.99
C PRO A 159 1.16 -32.85 18.14
N THR A 160 -0.11 -32.40 18.18
CA THR A 160 -1.07 -32.82 19.22
C THR A 160 -1.68 -34.19 18.94
N LEU A 161 -1.81 -34.59 17.67
CA LEU A 161 -2.22 -35.93 17.27
C LEU A 161 -1.07 -36.94 17.22
N GLY A 162 0.18 -36.51 17.44
CA GLY A 162 1.35 -37.37 17.50
C GLY A 162 1.78 -37.95 16.14
N MET A 163 1.44 -37.27 15.05
CA MET A 163 1.87 -37.59 13.68
C MET A 163 2.91 -36.59 13.17
#